data_AF-A0A366DKR3-F1
#
_entry.id   AF-A0A366DKR3-F1
#
_cell.length_a   1.000
_cell.length_b   1.000
_cell.length_c   1.000
_cell.angle_alpha   90.00
_cell.angle_beta   90.00
_cell.angle_gamma   90.00
#
_symmetry.space_group_name_H-M   'P 1'
#
loop_
_entity.id
_entity.type
_entity.pdbx_description
1 polymer ?
#
loop_
_entity_poly.entity_id
_entity_poly.type
_entity_poly.pdbx_seq_one_letter_code
_entity_poly.pdbx_strand_id
1 'polypeptide(L)'
;MLMAWGPFRFTVPSYSVETMRRSLQPRSAPQDVIGAAPIIHRLGPGNEEIVLESTFHPRHLNGRGLTQLAGVRQQECLPCHLSLVALTLA
;
A
#
# COMPACT_ATOMS: atom_id res chain seq x y z
N MET A 1 -0.34 -15.02 -6.73
CA MET A 1 0.19 -14.17 -5.64
C MET A 1 -0.97 -13.89 -4.68
N LEU A 2 -0.85 -14.26 -3.40
CA LEU A 2 -1.87 -13.98 -2.38
C LEU A 2 -1.38 -12.77 -1.59
N MET A 3 -1.95 -11.58 -1.87
CA MET A 3 -1.80 -10.42 -1.00
C MET A 3 -2.97 -10.36 -0.03
N ALA A 4 -2.77 -9.79 1.14
CA ALA A 4 -3.79 -9.61 2.16
C ALA A 4 -3.72 -8.21 2.76
N TRP A 5 -4.89 -7.60 2.95
CA TRP A 5 -5.04 -6.36 3.71
C TRP A 5 -5.90 -6.65 4.93
N GLY A 6 -5.27 -6.83 6.10
CA GLY A 6 -5.94 -7.34 7.30
C GLY A 6 -6.64 -8.69 7.04
N PRO A 7 -7.96 -8.83 7.26
CA PRO A 7 -8.71 -10.04 6.94
C PRO A 7 -9.06 -10.16 5.44
N PHE A 8 -8.95 -9.08 4.65
CA PHE A 8 -9.23 -9.13 3.21
C PHE A 8 -8.11 -9.88 2.48
N ARG A 9 -8.49 -10.67 1.46
CA ARG A 9 -7.58 -11.46 0.63
C ARG A 9 -7.76 -11.05 -0.83
N PHE A 10 -6.67 -10.58 -1.42
CA PHE A 10 -6.56 -10.31 -2.85
C PHE A 10 -6.34 -11.63 -3.58
N THR A 11 -7.33 -12.05 -4.36
CA THR A 11 -7.29 -13.26 -5.16
C THR A 11 -7.85 -12.96 -6.55
N VAL A 12 -7.41 -13.69 -7.57
CA VAL A 12 -7.91 -13.55 -8.96
C VAL A 12 -9.45 -13.55 -9.06
N PRO A 13 -10.20 -14.41 -8.35
CA PRO A 13 -11.66 -14.39 -8.38
C PRO A 13 -12.33 -13.26 -7.57
N SER A 14 -11.59 -12.55 -6.71
CA SER A 14 -12.15 -11.53 -5.78
C SER A 14 -11.71 -10.11 -6.11
N TYR A 15 -10.41 -9.88 -6.20
CA TYR A 15 -9.79 -8.56 -6.37
C TYR A 15 -8.30 -8.79 -6.67
N SER A 16 -7.88 -8.53 -7.91
CA SER A 16 -6.48 -8.63 -8.30
C SER A 16 -5.82 -7.26 -8.16
N VAL A 17 -4.78 -7.17 -7.34
CA VAL A 17 -3.91 -5.99 -7.33
C VAL A 17 -3.11 -6.02 -8.62
N GLU A 18 -3.24 -4.98 -9.43
CA GLU A 18 -2.56 -4.89 -10.73
C GLU A 18 -1.25 -4.12 -10.60
N THR A 19 -1.29 -2.99 -9.89
CA THR A 19 -0.12 -2.15 -9.68
C THR A 19 0.04 -1.83 -8.20
N MET A 20 1.26 -2.03 -7.69
CA MET A 20 1.66 -1.63 -6.34
C MET A 20 2.81 -0.64 -6.46
N ARG A 21 2.60 0.57 -5.92
CA ARG A 21 3.64 1.60 -5.84
C ARG A 21 3.92 1.94 -4.38
N ARG A 22 5.19 1.81 -3.99
CA ARG A 22 5.66 2.21 -2.66
C ARG A 22 6.54 3.44 -2.81
N SER A 23 6.23 4.50 -2.09
CA SER A 23 7.01 5.74 -2.03
C SER A 23 7.48 5.96 -0.60
N LEU A 24 8.78 6.25 -0.45
CA LEU A 24 9.38 6.61 0.84
C LEU A 24 9.93 8.01 0.72
N GLN A 25 9.47 8.92 1.58
CA GLN A 25 10.00 10.27 1.70
C GLN A 25 10.92 10.31 2.92
N PRO A 26 12.23 10.06 2.77
CA PRO A 26 13.15 10.12 3.89
C PRO A 26 13.27 11.57 4.39
N ARG A 27 13.34 11.75 5.70
CA ARG A 27 13.62 13.06 6.30
C ARG A 27 15.13 13.26 6.32
N SER A 28 15.63 14.02 5.35
CA SER A 28 17.01 14.49 5.33
C SER A 28 17.03 16.01 5.29
N ALA A 29 17.82 16.63 6.17
CA ALA A 29 18.02 18.07 6.18
C ALA A 29 19.52 18.38 6.07
N PRO A 30 19.93 19.33 5.20
CA PRO A 30 21.28 19.87 5.24
C PRO A 30 21.44 20.73 6.50
N GLN A 31 22.61 20.67 7.11
CA GLN A 31 23.00 21.59 8.16
C GLN A 31 23.93 22.65 7.57
N ASP A 32 23.58 23.92 7.76
CA ASP A 32 24.41 25.03 7.31
C ASP A 32 25.70 25.11 8.13
N VAL A 33 26.83 25.16 7.43
CA VAL A 33 28.18 25.30 7.98
C VAL A 33 28.92 26.39 7.22
N ILE A 34 29.61 27.27 7.95
CA ILE A 34 30.35 28.39 7.36
C ILE A 34 31.64 27.87 6.71
N GLY A 35 31.80 28.10 5.41
CA GLY A 35 33.05 27.82 4.69
C GLY A 35 33.27 26.36 4.26
N ALA A 36 32.25 25.50 4.35
CA ALA A 36 32.31 24.10 3.94
C ALA A 36 31.03 23.65 3.21
N ALA A 37 31.09 22.51 2.52
CA ALA A 37 29.90 21.90 1.94
C ALA A 37 28.96 21.38 3.07
N PRO A 38 27.65 21.64 2.99
CA PRO A 38 26.70 21.25 4.02
C PRO A 38 26.59 19.72 4.12
N ILE A 39 26.67 19.21 5.36
CA ILE A 39 26.55 17.79 5.64
C ILE A 39 25.05 17.43 5.70
N ILE A 40 24.66 16.33 5.06
CA ILE A 40 23.27 15.85 5.06
C ILE A 40 23.05 15.00 6.30
N HIS A 41 22.14 15.43 7.18
CA HIS A 41 21.74 14.66 8.35
C HIS A 41 20.51 13.82 8.04
N ARG A 42 20.59 12.50 8.33
CA ARG A 42 19.45 11.58 8.20
C ARG A 42 18.64 11.62 9.50
N LEU A 43 17.48 12.28 9.47
CA LEU A 43 16.62 12.50 10.64
C LEU A 43 15.65 11.33 10.90
N GLY A 44 15.60 10.36 10.00
CA GLY A 44 14.79 9.15 10.12
C GLY A 44 13.93 8.86 8.88
N PRO A 45 13.15 7.78 8.91
CA PRO A 45 12.11 7.55 7.91
C PRO A 45 11.04 8.64 8.07
N GLY A 46 10.68 9.30 6.96
CA GLY A 46 9.55 10.23 6.94
C GLY A 46 8.26 9.48 6.62
N ASN A 47 7.46 10.07 5.74
CA ASN A 47 6.22 9.45 5.31
C ASN A 47 6.51 8.31 4.33
N GLU A 48 5.82 7.19 4.56
CA GLU A 48 5.81 6.05 3.67
C GLU A 48 4.38 5.87 3.16
N GLU A 49 4.23 5.83 1.83
CA GLU A 49 2.95 5.67 1.17
C GLU A 49 2.99 4.41 0.31
N ILE A 50 1.97 3.56 0.46
CA ILE A 50 1.75 2.40 -0.40
C ILE A 50 0.45 2.63 -1.14
N VAL A 51 0.54 2.78 -2.45
CA VAL A 51 -0.60 2.92 -3.36
C VAL A 51 -0.83 1.58 -4.03
N LEU A 52 -2.06 1.07 -3.90
CA LEU A 52 -2.52 -0.16 -4.55
C LEU A 52 -3.59 0.21 -5.57
N GLU A 53 -3.36 -0.18 -6.82
CA GLU A 53 -4.29 0.05 -7.92
C GLU A 53 -4.76 -1.31 -8.49
N SER A 54 -6.04 -1.36 -8.83
CA SER A 54 -6.69 -2.59 -9.27
C SER A 54 -7.92 -2.26 -10.11
N THR A 55 -8.08 -2.96 -11.23
CA THR A 55 -9.32 -2.92 -12.01
C THR A 55 -10.31 -3.95 -11.49
N PHE A 56 -11.54 -3.50 -11.26
CA PHE A 56 -12.62 -4.34 -10.75
C PHE A 56 -13.62 -4.68 -11.87
N HIS A 57 -13.85 -5.98 -12.10
CA HIS A 57 -14.74 -6.49 -13.16
C HIS A 57 -16.01 -7.14 -12.55
N PRO A 58 -17.10 -6.39 -12.33
CA PRO A 58 -18.27 -6.87 -11.56
C PRO A 58 -19.02 -8.05 -12.19
N ARG A 59 -18.93 -8.21 -13.51
CA ARG A 59 -19.61 -9.26 -14.26
C ARG A 59 -18.73 -10.48 -14.54
N HIS A 60 -17.46 -10.47 -14.16
CA HIS A 60 -16.53 -11.54 -14.50
C HIS A 60 -16.37 -12.55 -13.36
N LEU A 61 -16.12 -13.80 -13.75
CA LEU A 61 -15.76 -14.97 -12.93
C LEU A 61 -16.74 -15.45 -11.84
N ASN A 62 -17.53 -14.63 -11.12
CA ASN A 62 -18.33 -15.13 -9.97
C ASN A 62 -19.66 -14.41 -9.65
N GLY A 63 -20.08 -13.39 -10.41
CA GLY A 63 -21.36 -12.67 -10.17
C GLY A 63 -21.47 -11.94 -8.82
N ARG A 64 -20.39 -11.87 -8.03
CA ARG A 64 -20.30 -11.26 -6.69
C ARG A 64 -19.73 -9.84 -6.71
N GLY A 65 -19.89 -9.14 -7.83
CA GLY A 65 -19.17 -7.90 -8.09
C GLY A 65 -19.28 -6.88 -6.96
N LEU A 66 -20.48 -6.36 -6.68
CA LEU A 66 -20.65 -5.25 -5.74
C LEU A 66 -20.27 -5.63 -4.30
N THR A 67 -20.39 -6.91 -3.95
CA THR A 67 -20.00 -7.44 -2.64
C THR A 67 -18.49 -7.42 -2.42
N GLN A 68 -17.68 -7.49 -3.49
CA GLN A 68 -16.22 -7.38 -3.41
C GLN A 68 -15.79 -5.95 -3.05
N LEU A 69 -16.39 -4.95 -3.69
CA LEU A 69 -16.15 -3.53 -3.37
C LEU A 69 -16.58 -3.18 -1.95
N ALA A 70 -17.72 -3.73 -1.50
CA ALA A 70 -18.18 -3.57 -0.12
C ALA A 70 -17.19 -4.17 0.90
N GLY A 71 -16.57 -5.31 0.58
CA GLY A 71 -15.55 -5.94 1.42
C GLY A 71 -14.32 -5.06 1.65
N VAL A 72 -13.84 -4.37 0.61
CA VAL A 72 -12.70 -3.42 0.72
C VAL A 72 -13.11 -2.20 1.54
N ARG A 73 -14.26 -1.59 1.24
CA ARG A 73 -14.77 -0.42 1.96
C ARG A 73 -15.05 -0.71 3.44
N GLN A 74 -15.46 -1.93 3.78
CA GLN A 74 -15.66 -2.31 5.18
C GLN A 74 -14.34 -2.40 5.96
N GLN A 75 -13.23 -2.69 5.26
CA GLN A 75 -11.90 -2.67 5.87
C GLN A 75 -11.31 -1.26 5.94
N GLU A 76 -11.78 -0.30 5.15
CA GLU A 76 -11.50 1.12 5.33
C GLU A 76 -12.21 1.66 6.59
N CYS A 77 -11.76 1.21 7.76
CA CYS A 77 -12.14 1.79 9.03
C CYS A 77 -11.01 2.72 9.46
N LEU A 78 -11.26 4.03 9.50
CA LEU A 78 -10.38 4.98 10.20
C LEU A 78 -10.76 4.95 11.69
N PRO A 79 -9.83 4.69 12.64
CA PRO A 79 -8.36 4.61 12.55
C PRO A 79 -7.84 3.17 12.82
N CYS A 80 -8.22 2.19 12.01
CA CYS A 80 -7.72 0.82 12.17
C CYS A 80 -6.39 0.65 11.43
N HIS A 81 -5.31 0.42 12.18
CA HIS A 81 -4.05 -0.05 11.61
C HIS A 81 -4.27 -1.45 11.01
N LEU A 82 -4.04 -1.59 9.72
CA LEU A 82 -4.17 -2.85 9.00
C LEU A 82 -2.81 -3.33 8.50
N SER A 83 -2.51 -4.60 8.69
CA SER A 83 -1.30 -5.23 8.18
C SER A 83 -1.46 -5.61 6.70
N LEU A 84 -0.51 -5.18 5.86
CA LEU A 84 -0.36 -5.67 4.50
C LEU A 84 0.57 -6.89 4.51
N VAL A 85 0.12 -8.04 4.02
CA VAL A 85 0.91 -9.27 3.92
C VAL A 85 0.96 -9.71 2.47
N ALA A 86 2.16 -9.93 1.93
CA ALA A 86 2.36 -10.53 0.62
C ALA A 86 2.94 -11.93 0.80
N LEU A 87 2.23 -12.96 0.33
CA LEU A 87 2.76 -14.32 0.27
C LEU A 87 3.32 -14.56 -1.14
N THR A 88 4.64 -14.51 -1.25
CA THR A 88 5.38 -14.96 -2.44
C THR A 88 5.44 -16.49 -2.38
N LEU A 89 4.74 -17.17 -3.29
CA LEU A 89 4.95 -18.60 -3.52
C LEU A 89 6.31 -18.74 -4.24
N ALA A 90 7.29 -19.28 -3.52
CA ALA A 90 8.60 -19.66 -4.06
C ALA A 90 8.48 -20.92 -4.93
#